data_AF-W7N9S7-F1
#
_entry.id   AF-W7N9S7-F1
#
_cell.length_a   1.000
_cell.length_b   1.000
_cell.length_c   1.000
_cell.angle_alpha   90.00
_cell.angle_beta   90.00
_cell.angle_gamma   90.00
#
_symmetry.space_group_name_H-M   'P 1'
#
loop_
_entity.id
_entity.type
_entity.pdbx_description
1 polymer ?
#
loop_
_entity_poly.entity_id
_entity_poly.type
_entity_poly.pdbx_seq_one_letter_code
_entity_poly.pdbx_strand_id
1 'polypeptide(L)'
;MAGFPDDTSLRRYFAEYNQRSLRYEEDALPALWSLLPVFSRSFEGGFLYGIPEIFFEHGLCWRAYGTKGLQHRIASSRPLESRFEYSDLPSWSWLGWKGSVYTRSQTRIRVDSNNISEEDYVEEAFPITEWYTGRSPTAPQEKRRRIRSTWFEKRKRYKDFTTPLPPGWKRVPAPQNEPCPYPDGCSKYLFDHESMLGPYGRLSQWYYPFPVSEIQESTPPFMPEQTPNLFCETVQARLSGYQQDSDKL
;
A
#
# COMPACT_ATOMS: atom_id res chain seq x y z
N MET A 1 -12.51 -12.51 -0.28
CA MET A 1 -12.32 -11.04 -0.32
C MET A 1 -13.46 -10.48 -1.12
N ALA A 2 -14.25 -9.56 -0.58
CA ALA A 2 -15.41 -9.00 -1.28
C ALA A 2 -15.02 -8.11 -2.48
N GLY A 3 -13.77 -8.11 -2.95
CA GLY A 3 -13.28 -7.23 -4.01
C GLY A 3 -12.82 -5.85 -3.57
N PHE A 4 -12.85 -5.59 -2.27
CA PHE A 4 -12.19 -4.42 -1.68
C PHE A 4 -10.67 -4.66 -1.57
N PRO A 5 -9.82 -3.67 -1.89
CA PRO A 5 -8.36 -3.73 -1.70
C PRO A 5 -7.98 -3.65 -0.21
N ASP A 6 -8.44 -4.60 0.60
CA ASP A 6 -8.11 -4.72 2.02
C ASP A 6 -6.81 -5.48 2.18
N ASP A 7 -5.73 -4.77 2.50
CA ASP A 7 -4.41 -5.37 2.69
C ASP A 7 -4.17 -5.89 4.12
N THR A 8 -5.13 -5.79 5.06
CA THR A 8 -4.94 -6.27 6.46
C THR A 8 -4.46 -7.72 6.49
N SER A 9 -5.15 -8.57 5.72
CA SER A 9 -4.81 -10.00 5.62
C SER A 9 -3.50 -10.20 4.87
N LEU A 10 -3.27 -9.41 3.82
CA LEU A 10 -2.08 -9.49 2.97
C LEU A 10 -0.81 -9.15 3.73
N ARG A 11 -0.87 -8.11 4.57
CA ARG A 11 0.23 -7.68 5.44
C ARG A 11 0.74 -8.80 6.33
N ARG A 12 -0.16 -9.58 6.93
CA ARG A 12 0.22 -10.74 7.76
C ARG A 12 0.95 -11.79 6.93
N TYR A 13 0.45 -12.11 5.74
CA TYR A 13 1.11 -13.08 4.86
C TYR A 13 2.49 -12.58 4.41
N PHE A 14 2.62 -11.29 4.08
CA PHE A 14 3.89 -10.70 3.67
C PHE A 14 4.89 -10.64 4.83
N ALA A 15 4.48 -10.26 6.03
CA ALA A 15 5.34 -10.22 7.20
C ALA A 15 5.89 -11.62 7.57
N GLU A 16 5.05 -12.65 7.52
CA GLU A 16 5.47 -14.04 7.75
C GLU A 16 6.37 -14.57 6.62
N TYR A 17 6.00 -14.26 5.37
CA TYR A 17 6.77 -14.66 4.21
C TYR A 17 8.18 -14.04 4.23
N ASN A 18 8.28 -12.75 4.53
CA ASN A 18 9.52 -12.00 4.39
C ASN A 18 10.60 -12.43 5.41
N GLN A 19 10.21 -13.11 6.48
CA GLN A 19 11.14 -13.67 7.47
C GLN A 19 11.73 -15.01 7.04
N ARG A 20 11.19 -15.65 6.00
CA ARG A 20 11.65 -16.96 5.54
C ARG A 20 13.06 -16.88 4.95
N SER A 21 13.84 -17.91 5.25
CA SER A 21 15.08 -18.21 4.53
C SER A 21 14.72 -18.98 3.27
N LEU A 22 15.05 -18.43 2.11
CA LEU A 22 14.88 -19.09 0.84
C LEU A 22 16.17 -19.85 0.49
N ARG A 23 16.06 -20.91 -0.34
CA ARG A 23 17.25 -21.59 -0.88
C ARG A 23 18.14 -20.60 -1.65
N TYR A 24 17.50 -19.69 -2.36
CA TYR A 24 18.11 -18.57 -3.05
C TYR A 24 17.32 -17.32 -2.70
N GLU A 25 17.99 -16.37 -2.05
CA GLU A 25 17.33 -15.18 -1.51
C GLU A 25 16.83 -14.26 -2.63
N GLU A 26 17.45 -14.30 -3.81
CA GLU A 26 16.97 -13.58 -5.00
C GLU A 26 15.62 -14.10 -5.54
N ASP A 27 15.21 -15.32 -5.20
CA ASP A 27 13.96 -15.91 -5.69
C ASP A 27 12.71 -15.42 -4.90
N ALA A 28 12.85 -14.35 -4.11
CA ALA A 28 11.78 -13.86 -3.22
C ALA A 28 10.53 -13.37 -3.96
N LEU A 29 10.65 -12.74 -5.12
CA LEU A 29 9.48 -12.41 -5.95
C LEU A 29 8.95 -13.63 -6.72
N PRO A 30 9.78 -14.43 -7.41
CA PRO A 30 9.36 -15.68 -8.04
C PRO A 30 8.54 -16.61 -7.11
N ALA A 31 8.93 -16.73 -5.85
CA ALA A 31 8.21 -17.56 -4.88
C ALA A 31 6.82 -16.99 -4.45
N LEU A 32 6.55 -15.71 -4.71
CA LEU A 32 5.22 -15.08 -4.54
C LEU A 32 4.40 -15.03 -5.83
N TRP A 33 4.96 -15.47 -6.96
CA TRP A 33 4.35 -15.29 -8.28
C TRP A 33 3.01 -16.00 -8.43
N SER A 34 2.76 -17.08 -7.69
CA SER A 34 1.46 -17.76 -7.67
C SER A 34 0.40 -17.04 -6.84
N LEU A 35 0.81 -16.16 -5.92
CA LEU A 35 -0.05 -15.55 -4.91
C LEU A 35 -0.48 -14.12 -5.30
N LEU A 36 0.46 -13.28 -5.74
CA LEU A 36 0.19 -11.88 -6.11
C LEU A 36 -0.92 -11.73 -7.18
N PRO A 37 -0.99 -12.58 -8.23
CA PRO A 37 -2.08 -12.55 -9.22
C PRO A 37 -3.46 -12.69 -8.58
N VAL A 38 -3.62 -13.55 -7.57
CA VAL A 38 -4.92 -13.75 -6.90
C VAL A 38 -5.37 -12.47 -6.20
N PHE A 39 -4.45 -11.81 -5.50
CA PHE A 39 -4.73 -10.54 -4.84
C PHE A 39 -4.97 -9.41 -5.84
N SER A 40 -4.25 -9.39 -6.97
CA SER A 40 -4.34 -8.31 -7.96
C SER A 40 -5.76 -8.03 -8.47
N ARG A 41 -6.66 -9.02 -8.38
CA ARG A 41 -8.09 -8.86 -8.72
C ARG A 41 -8.81 -7.79 -7.88
N SER A 42 -8.33 -7.53 -6.66
CA SER A 42 -8.85 -6.45 -5.80
C SER A 42 -7.98 -5.18 -5.85
N PHE A 43 -6.73 -5.27 -6.30
CA PHE A 43 -5.75 -4.18 -6.24
C PHE A 43 -5.47 -3.64 -7.64
N GLU A 44 -6.09 -2.50 -7.96
CA GLU A 44 -5.90 -1.83 -9.26
C GLU A 44 -4.41 -1.58 -9.54
N GLY A 45 -3.98 -1.88 -10.77
CA GLY A 45 -2.58 -1.80 -11.19
C GLY A 45 -1.70 -2.96 -10.72
N GLY A 46 -2.22 -3.89 -9.91
CA GLY A 46 -1.49 -5.07 -9.46
C GLY A 46 -0.36 -4.72 -8.48
N PHE A 47 0.72 -5.51 -8.53
CA PHE A 47 1.85 -5.39 -7.62
C PHE A 47 3.17 -5.20 -8.38
N LEU A 48 3.93 -4.18 -8.02
CA LEU A 48 5.29 -3.94 -8.49
C LEU A 48 6.27 -4.29 -7.37
N TYR A 49 7.02 -5.37 -7.55
CA TYR A 49 7.88 -5.99 -6.54
C TYR A 49 7.19 -6.10 -5.17
N GLY A 50 5.97 -6.65 -5.14
CA GLY A 50 5.22 -6.84 -3.89
C GLY A 50 4.60 -5.59 -3.29
N ILE A 51 4.78 -4.40 -3.89
CA ILE A 51 4.10 -3.17 -3.51
C ILE A 51 2.87 -2.97 -4.40
N PRO A 52 1.65 -2.84 -3.84
CA PRO A 52 0.45 -2.60 -4.65
C PRO A 52 0.47 -1.20 -5.29
N GLU A 53 0.23 -1.13 -6.62
CA GLU A 53 0.31 0.14 -7.36
C GLU A 53 -0.77 1.15 -6.94
N ILE A 54 -2.00 0.69 -6.63
CA ILE A 54 -3.07 1.52 -6.08
C ILE A 54 -2.66 2.32 -4.84
N PHE A 55 -1.66 1.84 -4.07
CA PHE A 55 -1.16 2.44 -2.83
C PHE A 55 0.31 2.83 -2.92
N PHE A 56 0.87 3.02 -4.11
CA PHE A 56 2.31 2.96 -4.32
C PHE A 56 3.13 3.88 -3.40
N GLU A 57 2.76 5.16 -3.26
CA GLU A 57 3.50 6.13 -2.43
C GLU A 57 3.54 5.70 -0.97
N HIS A 58 2.41 5.22 -0.45
CA HIS A 58 2.35 4.73 0.92
C HIS A 58 3.11 3.41 1.06
N GLY A 59 3.01 2.54 0.05
CA GLY A 59 3.72 1.26 0.01
C GLY A 59 5.25 1.40 -0.02
N LEU A 60 5.78 2.53 -0.49
CA LEU A 60 7.20 2.87 -0.39
C LEU A 60 7.64 3.22 1.04
N CYS A 61 6.72 3.54 1.94
CA CYS A 61 7.00 3.88 3.34
C CYS A 61 7.10 2.64 4.25
N TRP A 62 7.41 1.47 3.69
CA TRP A 62 7.66 0.28 4.50
C TRP A 62 8.88 0.49 5.40
N ARG A 63 8.89 -0.15 6.56
CA ARG A 63 9.98 -0.03 7.56
C ARG A 63 10.26 -1.35 8.26
N ALA A 64 11.42 -1.45 8.89
CA ALA A 64 11.72 -2.57 9.79
C ALA A 64 10.72 -2.61 10.95
N TYR A 65 10.32 -3.81 11.36
CA TYR A 65 9.48 -4.03 12.53
C TYR A 65 10.25 -4.78 13.61
N GLY A 66 10.29 -4.22 14.83
CA GLY A 66 11.04 -4.77 15.94
C GLY A 66 12.53 -4.41 15.92
N THR A 67 13.31 -5.08 16.77
CA THR A 67 14.73 -4.74 17.04
C THR A 67 15.73 -5.51 16.18
N LYS A 68 15.28 -6.59 15.54
CA LYS A 68 16.10 -7.37 14.60
C LYS A 68 16.10 -6.62 13.27
N GLY A 69 17.21 -5.97 12.95
CA GLY A 69 17.37 -5.22 11.69
C GLY A 69 17.09 -6.08 10.45
N LEU A 70 16.91 -5.40 9.31
CA LEU A 70 16.68 -6.06 8.02
C LEU A 70 17.99 -6.46 7.35
N GLN A 71 17.98 -7.60 6.66
CA GLN A 71 19.11 -8.09 5.88
C GLN A 71 18.81 -7.96 4.40
N HIS A 72 19.70 -7.36 3.62
CA HIS A 72 19.52 -7.31 2.17
C HIS A 72 19.56 -8.73 1.58
N ARG A 73 18.62 -9.06 0.69
CA ARG A 73 18.67 -10.31 -0.07
C ARG A 73 19.74 -10.18 -1.15
N ILE A 74 20.77 -11.02 -1.07
CA ILE A 74 21.90 -10.97 -1.98
C ILE A 74 21.74 -12.09 -3.00
N ALA A 75 21.93 -11.76 -4.28
CA ALA A 75 21.90 -12.74 -5.33
C ALA A 75 23.02 -13.78 -5.17
N SER A 76 22.67 -15.05 -5.33
CA SER A 76 23.63 -16.13 -5.32
C SER A 76 24.65 -16.04 -6.47
N SER A 77 25.71 -16.83 -6.40
CA SER A 77 26.70 -16.96 -7.47
C SER A 77 26.22 -17.80 -8.66
N ARG A 78 24.94 -18.18 -8.71
CA ARG A 78 24.37 -18.95 -9.83
C ARG A 78 24.48 -18.18 -11.15
N PRO A 79 24.74 -18.88 -12.28
CA PRO A 79 24.67 -18.29 -13.62
C PRO A 79 23.32 -17.60 -13.86
N LEU A 80 23.34 -16.48 -14.58
CA LEU A 80 22.14 -15.67 -14.83
C LEU A 80 21.04 -16.47 -15.54
N GLU A 81 21.43 -17.36 -16.44
CA GLU A 81 20.56 -18.24 -17.22
C GLU A 81 19.81 -19.25 -16.35
N SER A 82 20.30 -19.51 -15.14
CA SER A 82 19.67 -20.42 -14.17
C SER A 82 18.80 -19.72 -13.13
N ARG A 83 18.71 -18.38 -13.18
CA ARG A 83 17.86 -17.59 -12.29
C ARG A 83 16.49 -17.43 -12.90
N PHE A 84 15.48 -17.29 -12.05
CA PHE A 84 14.14 -16.95 -12.51
C PHE A 84 14.09 -15.51 -13.00
N GLU A 85 13.14 -15.21 -13.88
CA GLU A 85 12.80 -13.84 -14.22
C GLU A 85 12.44 -13.07 -12.94
N TYR A 86 12.85 -11.81 -12.86
CA TYR A 86 12.59 -10.92 -11.72
C TYR A 86 13.28 -11.29 -10.41
N SER A 87 14.41 -12.00 -10.49
CA SER A 87 15.31 -12.25 -9.35
C SER A 87 16.13 -11.02 -8.94
N ASP A 88 16.19 -9.98 -9.80
CA ASP A 88 16.84 -8.72 -9.49
C ASP A 88 15.93 -7.86 -8.60
N LEU A 89 16.02 -8.09 -7.29
CA LEU A 89 15.19 -7.44 -6.28
C LEU A 89 15.66 -6.00 -6.02
N PRO A 90 14.79 -4.99 -6.16
CA PRO A 90 15.17 -3.61 -5.93
C PRO A 90 15.18 -3.26 -4.43
N SER A 91 16.10 -2.37 -4.04
CA SER A 91 16.27 -1.93 -2.66
C SER A 91 15.11 -1.07 -2.12
N TRP A 92 14.34 -0.41 -3.01
CA TRP A 92 13.17 0.39 -2.64
C TRP A 92 11.93 -0.46 -2.30
N SER A 93 11.95 -1.77 -2.59
CA SER A 93 10.89 -2.69 -2.20
C SER A 93 11.29 -3.48 -0.96
N TRP A 94 10.32 -3.75 -0.08
CA TRP A 94 10.48 -4.65 1.07
C TRP A 94 10.95 -6.06 0.67
N LEU A 95 10.66 -6.51 -0.57
CA LEU A 95 11.10 -7.82 -1.06
C LEU A 95 12.62 -7.94 -1.21
N GLY A 96 13.33 -6.83 -1.45
CA GLY A 96 14.80 -6.78 -1.46
C GLY A 96 15.42 -7.06 -0.09
N TRP A 97 14.61 -7.20 0.95
CA TRP A 97 15.04 -7.36 2.33
C TRP A 97 14.42 -8.60 2.96
N LYS A 98 15.16 -9.22 3.86
CA LYS A 98 14.74 -10.33 4.71
C LYS A 98 14.60 -9.85 6.14
N GLY A 99 13.51 -10.23 6.78
CA GLY A 99 13.21 -9.88 8.16
C GLY A 99 11.78 -9.38 8.33
N SER A 100 11.48 -8.96 9.56
CA SER A 100 10.16 -8.48 9.92
C SER A 100 9.96 -7.07 9.36
N VAL A 101 9.00 -6.94 8.46
CA VAL A 101 8.69 -5.69 7.76
C VAL A 101 7.30 -5.22 8.14
N TYR A 102 7.18 -3.93 8.37
CA TYR A 102 5.93 -3.21 8.45
C TYR A 102 5.71 -2.56 7.08
N THR A 103 4.86 -3.14 6.23
CA THR A 103 4.70 -2.65 4.85
C THR A 103 4.01 -1.30 4.77
N ARG A 104 3.04 -1.03 5.65
CA ARG A 104 2.34 0.25 5.83
C ARG A 104 1.34 0.14 6.97
N SER A 105 0.93 1.21 7.65
CA SER A 105 -0.31 1.12 8.44
C SER A 105 -1.48 1.13 7.47
N GLN A 106 -2.56 0.41 7.79
CA GLN A 106 -3.77 0.72 7.06
C GLN A 106 -4.09 2.17 7.40
N THR A 107 -4.19 3.01 6.37
CA THR A 107 -5.00 4.22 6.51
C THR A 107 -6.28 3.73 7.16
N ARG A 108 -6.73 4.34 8.26
CA ARG A 108 -7.88 3.88 9.03
C ARG A 108 -9.12 3.85 8.12
N ILE A 109 -9.31 2.76 7.36
CA ILE A 109 -10.38 2.59 6.36
C ILE A 109 -11.56 1.90 7.03
N ARG A 110 -11.28 0.97 7.95
CA ARG A 110 -12.26 0.31 8.83
C ARG A 110 -12.25 0.96 10.21
N VAL A 111 -13.42 1.11 10.81
CA VAL A 111 -13.60 1.62 12.18
C VAL A 111 -13.29 0.52 13.20
N ASP A 112 -13.78 -0.69 12.95
CA ASP A 112 -13.68 -1.84 13.85
C ASP A 112 -12.39 -2.67 13.64
N SER A 113 -11.25 -2.06 13.36
CA SER A 113 -10.01 -2.85 13.26
C SER A 113 -9.63 -3.36 14.66
N ASN A 114 -10.10 -4.57 15.00
CA ASN A 114 -9.86 -5.28 16.27
C ASN A 114 -8.38 -5.46 16.66
N ASN A 115 -7.43 -5.01 15.85
CA ASN A 115 -6.05 -4.83 16.24
C ASN A 115 -5.88 -3.42 16.82
N ILE A 116 -6.41 -3.24 18.02
CA ILE A 116 -6.07 -2.11 18.90
C ILE A 116 -4.61 -2.35 19.34
N SER A 117 -3.66 -1.99 18.49
CA SER A 117 -2.29 -1.77 18.94
C SER A 117 -2.21 -0.40 19.62
N GLU A 118 -1.40 -0.27 20.66
CA GLU A 118 -1.23 0.89 21.56
C GLU A 118 -0.91 2.25 20.88
N GLU A 119 -0.83 2.31 19.56
CA GLU A 119 -0.54 3.53 18.80
C GLU A 119 -1.76 3.93 17.95
N ASP A 120 -2.61 4.78 18.51
CA ASP A 120 -3.84 5.34 17.92
C ASP A 120 -3.53 6.48 16.92
N TYR A 121 -2.89 6.19 15.79
CA TYR A 121 -2.59 7.21 14.77
C TYR A 121 -3.10 6.85 13.38
N VAL A 122 -3.36 7.88 12.59
CA VAL A 122 -3.77 7.78 11.18
C VAL A 122 -2.58 8.15 10.31
N GLU A 123 -2.13 7.23 9.47
CA GLU A 123 -1.17 7.52 8.40
C GLU A 123 -1.91 7.89 7.12
N GLU A 124 -1.56 9.02 6.51
CA GLU A 124 -2.06 9.46 5.21
C GLU A 124 -0.90 9.72 4.26
N ALA A 125 -0.99 9.18 3.05
CA ALA A 125 -0.05 9.48 1.98
C ALA A 125 -0.69 10.46 0.99
N PHE A 126 0.04 11.54 0.68
CA PHE A 126 -0.35 12.56 -0.29
C PHE A 126 0.57 12.45 -1.51
N PRO A 127 0.03 12.32 -2.73
CA PRO A 127 0.85 12.25 -3.93
C PRO A 127 1.46 13.63 -4.21
N ILE A 128 2.73 13.79 -3.87
CA ILE A 128 3.49 15.03 -4.12
C ILE A 128 4.34 14.97 -5.40
N THR A 129 4.45 13.78 -6.01
CA THR A 129 5.20 13.55 -7.24
C THR A 129 4.55 12.41 -8.04
N GLU A 130 4.95 12.29 -9.30
CA GLU A 130 4.58 11.19 -10.17
C GLU A 130 5.70 10.16 -10.22
N TRP A 131 5.33 8.90 -10.01
CA TRP A 131 6.26 7.78 -10.06
C TRP A 131 6.22 7.09 -11.41
N TYR A 132 7.41 6.76 -11.91
CA TYR A 132 7.60 5.97 -13.11
C TYR A 132 8.57 4.83 -12.82
N THR A 133 8.53 3.78 -13.63
CA THR A 133 9.42 2.62 -13.49
C THR A 133 9.97 2.14 -14.84
N GLY A 134 11.15 1.51 -14.81
CA GLY A 134 11.85 1.05 -16.02
C GLY A 134 12.92 -0.01 -15.77
N ARG A 135 13.28 -0.74 -16.83
CA ARG A 135 14.25 -1.85 -16.76
C ARG A 135 15.68 -1.40 -16.49
N SER A 136 16.08 -0.25 -17.06
CA SER A 136 17.43 0.30 -16.93
C SER A 136 17.39 1.58 -16.10
N PRO A 137 18.39 1.87 -15.25
CA PRO A 137 18.52 3.15 -14.56
C PRO A 137 18.68 4.34 -15.52
N THR A 138 19.10 4.09 -16.75
CA THR A 138 19.24 5.10 -17.81
C THR A 138 18.10 5.06 -18.82
N ALA A 139 16.98 4.40 -18.49
CA ALA A 139 15.84 4.31 -19.38
C ALA A 139 15.35 5.72 -19.80
N PRO A 140 15.19 5.98 -21.11
CA PRO A 140 14.65 7.25 -21.59
C PRO A 140 13.16 7.35 -21.24
N GLN A 141 12.63 8.57 -21.18
CA GLN A 141 11.28 8.84 -20.64
C GLN A 141 10.18 8.06 -21.35
N GLU A 142 10.30 7.85 -22.66
CA GLU A 142 9.32 7.13 -23.49
C GLU A 142 9.26 5.62 -23.19
N LYS A 143 10.33 5.09 -22.57
CA LYS A 143 10.41 3.68 -22.14
C LYS A 143 10.08 3.50 -20.65
N ARG A 144 9.73 4.57 -19.94
CA ARG A 144 9.31 4.50 -18.54
C ARG A 144 7.80 4.33 -18.46
N ARG A 145 7.35 3.38 -17.64
CA ARG A 145 5.92 3.17 -17.36
C ARG A 145 5.51 4.01 -16.17
N ARG A 146 4.45 4.81 -16.30
CA ARG A 146 3.87 5.54 -15.16
C ARG A 146 3.21 4.55 -14.20
N ILE A 147 3.50 4.69 -12.91
CA ILE A 147 2.83 3.97 -11.82
C ILE A 147 1.62 4.82 -11.41
N ARG A 148 0.43 4.20 -11.37
CA ARG A 148 -0.83 4.92 -11.10
C ARG A 148 -1.38 4.56 -9.73
N SER A 149 -1.09 5.41 -8.75
CA SER A 149 -1.70 5.32 -7.42
C SER A 149 -3.07 5.99 -7.41
N THR A 150 -4.13 5.18 -7.46
CA THR A 150 -5.51 5.70 -7.54
C THR A 150 -6.17 5.90 -6.17
N TRP A 151 -5.52 5.47 -5.09
CA TRP A 151 -6.11 5.52 -3.75
C TRP A 151 -6.46 6.93 -3.29
N PHE A 152 -5.52 7.87 -3.38
CA PHE A 152 -5.72 9.23 -2.90
C PHE A 152 -6.84 9.96 -3.65
N GLU A 153 -6.86 9.84 -4.97
CA GLU A 153 -7.87 10.49 -5.83
C GLU A 153 -9.27 9.96 -5.52
N LYS A 154 -9.42 8.63 -5.44
CA LYS A 154 -10.69 7.99 -5.07
C LYS A 154 -11.14 8.40 -3.68
N ARG A 155 -10.23 8.40 -2.70
CA ARG A 155 -10.50 8.85 -1.33
C ARG A 155 -11.00 10.29 -1.30
N LYS A 156 -10.31 11.20 -1.99
CA LYS A 156 -10.67 12.63 -2.07
C LYS A 156 -12.06 12.81 -2.67
N ARG A 157 -12.40 12.06 -3.71
CA ARG A 157 -13.73 12.09 -4.34
C ARG A 157 -14.85 11.75 -3.36
N TYR A 158 -14.68 10.74 -2.51
CA TYR A 158 -15.72 10.33 -1.57
C TYR A 158 -15.81 11.16 -0.29
N LYS A 159 -14.92 12.15 -0.11
CA LYS A 159 -15.12 13.20 0.91
C LYS A 159 -16.22 14.19 0.49
N ASP A 160 -16.54 14.27 -0.80
CA ASP A 160 -17.67 15.07 -1.29
C ASP A 160 -18.97 14.27 -1.16
N PHE A 161 -19.79 14.66 -0.18
CA PHE A 161 -21.05 13.99 0.12
C PHE A 161 -22.16 14.20 -0.93
N THR A 162 -21.96 15.08 -1.91
CA THR A 162 -22.85 15.25 -3.07
C THR A 162 -22.65 14.15 -4.12
N THR A 163 -21.49 13.48 -4.10
CA THR A 163 -21.21 12.36 -5.00
C THR A 163 -22.12 11.18 -4.62
N PRO A 164 -22.80 10.54 -5.61
CA PRO A 164 -23.59 9.35 -5.34
C PRO A 164 -22.72 8.23 -4.77
N LEU A 165 -23.25 7.51 -3.79
CA LEU A 165 -22.57 6.36 -3.20
C LEU A 165 -22.41 5.26 -4.27
N PRO A 166 -21.29 4.53 -4.28
CA PRO A 166 -21.19 3.35 -5.12
C PRO A 166 -22.24 2.30 -4.68
N PRO A 167 -22.61 1.37 -5.59
CA PRO A 167 -23.56 0.31 -5.28
C PRO A 167 -23.20 -0.44 -3.98
N GLY A 168 -24.22 -0.83 -3.22
CA GLY A 168 -24.08 -1.62 -1.98
C GLY A 168 -23.68 -0.84 -0.73
N TRP A 169 -23.26 0.43 -0.86
CA TRP A 169 -22.89 1.28 0.29
C TRP A 169 -24.07 2.01 0.92
N LYS A 170 -24.11 2.05 2.25
CA LYS A 170 -25.01 2.93 3.01
C LYS A 170 -24.21 3.88 3.88
N ARG A 171 -24.75 5.08 4.08
CA ARG A 171 -24.15 6.15 4.88
C ARG A 171 -24.84 6.20 6.24
N VAL A 172 -24.06 6.18 7.31
CA VAL A 172 -24.52 6.18 8.70
C VAL A 172 -23.88 7.36 9.44
N PRO A 173 -24.58 8.10 10.31
CA PRO A 173 -23.95 9.11 11.16
C PRO A 173 -22.86 8.52 12.04
N ALA A 174 -21.72 9.21 12.15
CA ALA A 174 -20.68 8.80 13.08
C ALA A 174 -21.14 9.01 14.55
N PRO A 175 -20.78 8.10 15.48
CA PRO A 175 -21.12 8.26 16.89
C PRO A 175 -20.43 9.50 17.47
N GLN A 176 -21.15 10.29 18.28
CA GLN A 176 -20.65 11.54 18.87
C GLN A 176 -19.87 11.34 20.17
N ASN A 177 -20.00 10.18 20.81
CA ASN A 177 -19.61 10.00 22.21
C ASN A 177 -18.23 9.36 22.42
N GLU A 178 -17.55 8.90 21.37
CA GLU A 178 -16.22 8.29 21.49
C GLU A 178 -15.23 8.94 20.51
N PRO A 179 -14.12 9.53 21.01
CA PRO A 179 -13.08 10.08 20.16
C PRO A 179 -12.23 8.96 19.54
N CYS A 180 -12.74 8.34 18.48
CA CYS A 180 -11.92 7.53 17.60
C CYS A 180 -11.13 8.46 16.66
N PRO A 181 -9.80 8.30 16.52
CA PRO A 181 -9.08 8.97 15.45
C PRO A 181 -9.78 8.71 14.11
N TYR A 182 -9.89 9.73 13.28
CA TYR A 182 -10.46 9.60 11.95
C TYR A 182 -9.54 10.30 10.98
N PRO A 183 -9.45 9.83 9.73
CA PRO A 183 -8.69 10.57 8.76
C PRO A 183 -9.34 11.94 8.47
N ASP A 184 -8.55 12.89 7.99
CA ASP A 184 -9.00 14.27 7.85
C ASP A 184 -10.29 14.37 7.01
N GLY A 185 -11.26 15.16 7.49
CA GLY A 185 -12.57 15.34 6.86
C GLY A 185 -13.55 14.16 6.97
N CYS A 186 -13.24 13.11 7.75
CA CYS A 186 -14.07 11.89 7.85
C CYS A 186 -14.75 11.68 9.21
N SER A 187 -14.98 12.75 9.97
CA SER A 187 -15.60 12.67 11.30
C SER A 187 -17.12 12.55 11.30
N LYS A 188 -17.79 12.93 10.21
CA LYS A 188 -19.25 13.13 10.20
C LYS A 188 -20.06 11.87 9.91
N TYR A 189 -19.57 11.04 9.00
CA TYR A 189 -20.29 9.86 8.51
C TYR A 189 -19.36 8.66 8.42
N LEU A 190 -19.94 7.51 8.72
CA LEU A 190 -19.40 6.19 8.49
C LEU A 190 -20.19 5.50 7.38
N PHE A 191 -19.64 4.42 6.86
CA PHE A 191 -20.23 3.68 5.75
C PHE A 191 -20.25 2.20 6.06
N ASP A 192 -21.33 1.52 5.69
CA ASP A 192 -21.43 0.07 5.70
C ASP A 192 -21.69 -0.46 4.29
N HIS A 193 -21.28 -1.71 4.05
CA HIS A 193 -21.48 -2.38 2.77
C HIS A 193 -21.95 -3.82 3.02
N GLU A 194 -23.01 -4.24 2.34
CA GLU A 194 -23.69 -5.52 2.58
C GLU A 194 -22.78 -6.75 2.45
N SER A 195 -21.81 -6.71 1.52
CA SER A 195 -20.84 -7.79 1.32
C SER A 195 -19.61 -7.73 2.24
N MET A 196 -19.47 -6.68 3.06
CA MET A 196 -18.29 -6.45 3.90
C MET A 196 -18.61 -6.66 5.38
N LEU A 197 -18.85 -7.92 5.71
CA LEU A 197 -19.08 -8.38 7.06
C LEU A 197 -17.76 -8.46 7.85
N GLY A 198 -17.80 -7.99 9.09
CA GLY A 198 -16.80 -8.21 10.11
C GLY A 198 -16.99 -9.55 10.83
N PRO A 199 -16.23 -9.76 11.92
CA PRO A 199 -16.37 -10.95 12.76
C PRO A 199 -17.81 -11.16 13.23
N TYR A 200 -18.23 -12.42 13.30
CA TYR A 200 -19.58 -12.81 13.74
C TYR A 200 -20.74 -12.30 12.86
N GLY A 201 -20.46 -11.93 11.60
CA GLY A 201 -21.49 -11.55 10.62
C GLY A 201 -22.07 -10.14 10.83
N ARG A 202 -21.47 -9.31 11.68
CA ARG A 202 -21.84 -7.90 11.82
C ARG A 202 -21.29 -7.09 10.65
N LEU A 203 -22.00 -6.08 10.17
CA LEU A 203 -21.46 -5.17 9.16
C LEU A 203 -20.25 -4.43 9.73
N SER A 204 -19.14 -4.43 8.99
CA SER A 204 -18.02 -3.54 9.34
C SER A 204 -18.33 -2.12 8.96
N GLN A 205 -17.95 -1.18 9.82
CA GLN A 205 -18.01 0.24 9.52
C GLN A 205 -16.71 0.73 8.85
N TRP A 206 -16.85 1.68 7.93
CA TRP A 206 -15.77 2.20 7.10
C TRP A 206 -15.80 3.74 7.06
N TYR A 207 -14.64 4.37 6.90
CA TYR A 207 -14.54 5.83 6.71
C TYR A 207 -14.71 6.28 5.25
N TYR A 208 -14.60 5.34 4.30
CA TYR A 208 -14.70 5.61 2.86
C TYR A 208 -15.54 4.58 2.12
N PRO A 209 -16.51 4.99 1.29
CA PRO A 209 -17.28 4.09 0.46
C PRO A 209 -16.55 3.82 -0.87
N PHE A 210 -15.40 3.14 -0.85
CA PHE A 210 -14.71 2.79 -2.11
C PHE A 210 -15.50 1.75 -2.90
N PRO A 211 -15.47 1.80 -4.25
CA PRO A 211 -16.06 0.77 -5.08
C PRO A 211 -15.53 -0.61 -4.71
N VAL A 212 -16.45 -1.56 -4.58
CA VAL A 212 -16.18 -2.95 -4.25
C VAL A 212 -16.27 -3.73 -5.57
N SER A 213 -15.14 -4.24 -6.07
CA SER A 213 -15.11 -4.93 -7.36
C SER A 213 -15.85 -6.26 -7.30
N GLU A 214 -16.68 -6.57 -8.28
CA GLU A 214 -17.25 -7.91 -8.43
C GLU A 214 -16.17 -8.88 -8.92
N ILE A 215 -15.57 -9.62 -7.99
CA ILE A 215 -14.58 -10.65 -8.32
C ILE A 215 -15.30 -11.99 -8.52
N GLN A 216 -15.25 -12.47 -9.76
CA GLN A 216 -15.71 -13.79 -10.18
C GLN A 216 -14.50 -14.70 -10.46
N GLU A 217 -14.72 -16.01 -10.60
CA GLU A 217 -13.64 -16.94 -11.00
C GLU A 217 -13.02 -16.55 -12.35
N SER A 218 -13.83 -15.98 -13.24
CA SER A 218 -13.46 -15.47 -14.55
C SER A 218 -12.70 -14.13 -14.51
N THR A 219 -12.64 -13.44 -13.37
CA THR A 219 -11.93 -12.16 -13.26
C THR A 219 -10.43 -12.40 -13.48
N PRO A 220 -9.84 -11.85 -14.55
CA PRO A 220 -8.44 -12.09 -14.87
C PRO A 220 -7.54 -11.42 -13.82
N PRO A 221 -6.47 -12.09 -13.36
CA PRO A 221 -5.45 -11.42 -12.57
C PRO A 221 -4.66 -10.44 -13.46
N PHE A 222 -4.06 -9.42 -12.85
CA PHE A 222 -3.19 -8.47 -13.52
C PHE A 222 -1.87 -8.32 -12.75
N MET A 223 -0.77 -8.73 -13.37
CA MET A 223 0.57 -8.43 -12.86
C MET A 223 1.25 -7.48 -13.84
N PRO A 224 1.66 -6.28 -13.40
CA PRO A 224 2.44 -5.41 -14.25
C PRO A 224 3.81 -6.03 -14.52
N GLU A 225 4.46 -5.58 -15.60
CA GLU A 225 5.87 -5.87 -15.81
C GLU A 225 6.68 -5.39 -14.60
N GLN A 226 7.60 -6.25 -14.13
CA GLN A 226 8.43 -5.94 -12.97
C GLN A 226 9.71 -5.25 -13.44
N THR A 227 9.78 -3.96 -13.15
CA THR A 227 10.89 -3.10 -13.55
C THR A 227 11.59 -2.52 -12.31
N PRO A 228 12.90 -2.78 -12.12
CA PRO A 228 13.55 -2.56 -10.82
C PRO A 228 13.92 -1.10 -10.53
N ASN A 229 13.86 -0.20 -11.52
CA ASN A 229 14.25 1.20 -11.33
C ASN A 229 13.01 2.07 -11.16
N LEU A 230 13.08 3.03 -10.23
CA LEU A 230 12.08 4.08 -10.06
C LEU A 230 12.62 5.41 -10.56
N PHE A 231 11.72 6.22 -11.08
CA PHE A 231 11.97 7.58 -11.54
C PHE A 231 10.88 8.48 -11.02
N CYS A 232 11.26 9.68 -10.58
CA CYS A 232 10.35 10.76 -10.28
C CYS A 232 11.05 12.08 -10.57
N GLU A 233 10.26 13.12 -10.83
CA GLU A 233 10.76 14.48 -10.89
C GLU A 233 10.31 15.19 -9.61
N THR A 234 11.28 15.76 -8.89
CA THR A 234 11.04 16.44 -7.62
C THR A 234 11.74 17.78 -7.61
N VAL A 235 11.13 18.75 -6.94
CA VAL A 235 11.73 20.07 -6.72
C VAL A 235 12.12 20.16 -5.25
N GLN A 236 13.38 20.48 -4.98
CA GLN A 236 13.86 20.72 -3.63
C GLN A 236 13.86 22.22 -3.35
N ALA A 237 13.20 22.63 -2.25
CA ALA A 237 13.36 23.95 -1.65
C ALA A 237 14.10 23.82 -0.33
N ARG A 238 14.99 24.77 -0.01
CA ARG A 238 15.64 24.86 1.30
C ARG A 238 15.19 26.13 1.99
N LEU A 239 14.70 26.00 3.23
CA LEU A 239 14.33 27.13 4.08
C LEU A 239 15.33 27.20 5.24
N SER A 240 15.98 28.34 5.40
CA SER A 240 16.82 28.66 6.55
C SER A 240 16.12 29.71 7.41
N GLY A 241 15.82 29.37 8.66
CA GLY A 241 15.33 30.32 9.67
C GLY A 241 16.48 30.80 10.54
N TYR A 242 16.52 32.10 10.82
CA TYR A 242 17.40 32.69 11.83
C TYR A 242 16.52 33.20 12.97
N GLN A 243 16.82 32.78 14.20
CA GLN A 243 16.20 33.33 15.39
C GLN A 243 16.88 34.68 15.67
N GLN A 244 16.11 35.77 15.65
CA GLN A 244 16.59 37.07 16.06
C GLN A 244 16.52 37.11 17.59
N ASP A 245 17.68 37.16 18.26
CA ASP A 245 17.73 37.33 19.72
C ASP A 245 17.14 38.70 20.07
N SER A 246 16.01 38.66 20.79
CA SER A 246 15.30 39.84 21.28
C SER A 246 15.99 40.41 22.52
N ASP A 247 17.22 40.91 22.37
CA ASP A 247 17.86 41.72 23.41
C ASP A 247 17.80 43.21 23.03
N LYS A 248 16.76 43.90 23.55
CA LYS A 248 16.78 45.27 24.11
C LYS A 248 15.36 45.85 24.20
N LEU A 249 14.81 45.85 25.41
CA LEU A 249 13.94 46.91 25.93
C LEU A 249 14.48 47.31 27.31
#